data_AF-A0A968D829-F1
#
_entry.id   AF-A0A968D829-F1
#
_cell.length_a   1.000
_cell.length_b   1.000
_cell.length_c   1.000
_cell.angle_alpha   90.00
_cell.angle_beta   90.00
_cell.angle_gamma   90.00
#
_symmetry.space_group_name_H-M   'P 1'
#
loop_
_entity.id
_entity.type
_entity.pdbx_description
1 polymer ?
#
loop_
_entity_poly.entity_id
_entity_poly.type
_entity_poly.pdbx_seq_one_letter_code
_entity_poly.pdbx_strand_id
1 'polypeptide(L)'
;MLDLGRRFLEVGRLPQRRLEFWLLQGPGWLLLVYLVYAQGLSALDYELGVAMGTQESAAVITEVGTAFWYGFAFGDLVIYIPLLAAGLVGHWVGRGWARAMLSTALGITVYWPIVCLAAVVAARGADGWEVANEAPYWIVLPVIAVWGAWGIWVLIQAE
;
A
#
# COMPACT_ATOMS: atom_id res chain seq x y z
N MET A 1 34.30 -11.15 37.93
CA MET A 1 34.75 -11.37 36.53
C MET A 1 33.65 -12.01 35.65
N LEU A 2 32.35 -11.79 35.95
CA LEU A 2 31.20 -12.33 35.21
C LEU A 2 30.29 -11.23 34.61
N ASP A 3 30.65 -9.96 34.81
CA ASP A 3 29.83 -8.81 34.40
C ASP A 3 30.29 -8.17 33.07
N LEU A 4 31.50 -8.50 32.61
CA LEU A 4 32.01 -8.03 31.31
C LEU A 4 31.41 -8.79 30.12
N GLY A 5 30.96 -10.04 30.32
CA GLY A 5 30.40 -10.88 29.25
C GLY A 5 28.99 -10.50 28.84
N ARG A 6 28.19 -9.87 29.72
CA ARG A 6 26.84 -9.39 29.39
C ARG A 6 26.84 -8.11 28.57
N ARG A 7 27.80 -7.21 28.82
CA ARG A 7 27.91 -5.93 28.11
C ARG A 7 28.32 -6.07 26.64
N PHE A 8 28.91 -7.19 26.24
CA PHE A 8 29.28 -7.45 24.84
C PHE A 8 28.14 -7.99 23.97
N LEU A 9 27.04 -8.45 24.57
CA LEU A 9 25.85 -8.94 23.85
C LEU A 9 24.80 -7.86 23.60
N GLU A 10 24.95 -6.67 24.18
CA GLU A 10 24.02 -5.53 24.00
C GLU A 10 24.38 -4.62 22.82
N VAL A 11 25.54 -4.80 22.19
CA VAL A 11 26.09 -3.88 21.18
C VAL A 11 25.55 -4.14 19.76
N GLY A 12 24.71 -5.16 19.55
CA GLY A 12 24.32 -5.63 18.21
C GLY A 12 22.86 -5.44 17.78
N ARG A 13 21.94 -5.04 18.67
CA ARG A 13 20.57 -4.68 18.26
C ARG A 13 20.54 -3.18 18.01
N LEU A 14 20.51 -2.76 16.74
CA LEU A 14 19.79 -1.51 16.47
C LEU A 14 18.42 -1.64 17.17
N PRO A 15 17.92 -0.59 17.83
CA PRO A 15 16.66 -0.63 18.57
C PRO A 15 15.58 -1.16 17.63
N GLN A 16 15.23 -2.45 17.75
CA GLN A 16 14.51 -3.20 16.72
C GLN A 16 13.16 -2.53 16.40
N ARG A 17 12.50 -2.03 17.46
CA ARG A 17 11.29 -1.21 17.36
C ARG A 17 11.47 0.10 16.59
N ARG A 18 12.65 0.72 16.63
CA ARG A 18 12.96 1.92 15.85
C ARG A 18 13.12 1.59 14.37
N LEU A 19 13.76 0.47 14.03
CA LEU A 19 13.87 0.05 12.63
C LEU A 19 12.51 -0.32 12.06
N GLU A 20 11.73 -1.14 12.77
CA GLU A 20 10.36 -1.51 12.40
C GLU A 20 9.47 -0.28 12.22
N PHE A 21 9.57 0.68 13.13
CA PHE A 21 8.87 1.96 13.02
C PHE A 21 9.18 2.67 11.70
N TRP A 22 10.47 2.79 11.32
CA TRP A 22 10.85 3.47 10.08
C TRP A 22 10.50 2.67 8.83
N LEU A 23 10.59 1.34 8.89
CA LEU A 23 10.19 0.44 7.80
C LEU A 23 8.66 0.43 7.58
N LEU A 24 7.87 0.81 8.59
CA LEU A 24 6.44 1.09 8.44
C LEU A 24 6.19 2.52 7.97
N GLN A 25 6.78 3.51 8.62
CA GLN A 25 6.51 4.93 8.38
C GLN A 25 7.01 5.38 7.01
N GLY A 26 8.26 5.07 6.65
CA GLY A 26 8.85 5.52 5.40
C GLY A 26 8.04 5.08 4.17
N PRO A 27 7.89 3.76 3.92
CA PRO A 27 7.07 3.26 2.83
C PRO A 27 5.60 3.66 2.95
N GLY A 28 5.04 3.73 4.16
CA GLY A 28 3.66 4.15 4.38
C GLY A 28 3.39 5.59 3.95
N TRP A 29 4.27 6.54 4.28
CA TRP A 29 4.14 7.93 3.82
C TRP A 29 4.36 8.05 2.31
N LEU A 30 5.31 7.31 1.74
CA LEU A 30 5.52 7.27 0.29
C LEU A 30 4.27 6.75 -0.43
N LEU A 31 3.69 5.66 0.07
CA LEU A 31 2.45 5.09 -0.45
C LEU A 31 1.29 6.08 -0.33
N LEU A 32 1.14 6.76 0.80
CA LEU A 32 0.09 7.76 0.98
C LEU A 32 0.21 8.91 -0.03
N VAL A 33 1.41 9.46 -0.22
CA VAL A 33 1.65 10.53 -1.21
C VAL A 33 1.32 10.01 -2.62
N TYR A 34 1.75 8.80 -2.95
CA TYR A 34 1.44 8.19 -4.23
C TYR A 34 -0.07 7.98 -4.42
N LEU A 35 -0.80 7.50 -3.42
CA LEU A 35 -2.25 7.30 -3.51
C LEU A 35 -3.00 8.62 -3.67
N VAL A 36 -2.62 9.67 -2.95
CA VAL A 36 -3.21 11.01 -3.14
C VAL A 36 -2.98 11.50 -4.57
N TYR A 37 -1.77 11.33 -5.08
CA TYR A 37 -1.41 11.74 -6.43
C TYR A 37 -2.13 10.91 -7.51
N ALA A 38 -2.05 9.58 -7.44
CA ALA A 38 -2.61 8.69 -8.45
C ALA A 38 -4.13 8.52 -8.28
N GLN A 39 -4.58 8.00 -7.14
CA GLN A 39 -5.98 7.63 -6.92
C GLN A 39 -6.84 8.85 -6.57
N GLY A 40 -6.33 9.74 -5.72
CA GLY A 40 -7.06 10.95 -5.32
C GLY A 40 -7.39 11.85 -6.52
N LEU A 41 -6.42 12.09 -7.42
CA LEU A 41 -6.68 12.88 -8.63
C LEU A 41 -7.58 12.14 -9.62
N SER A 42 -7.37 10.83 -9.83
CA SER A 42 -8.21 10.02 -10.73
C SER A 42 -9.67 9.91 -10.28
N ALA A 43 -9.92 9.95 -8.97
CA ALA A 43 -11.28 9.95 -8.43
C ALA A 43 -12.03 11.27 -8.67
N LEU A 44 -11.30 12.37 -8.87
CA LEU A 44 -11.86 13.69 -9.20
C LEU A 44 -12.00 13.87 -10.72
N ASP A 45 -11.01 13.42 -11.47
CA ASP A 45 -10.97 13.45 -12.93
C ASP A 45 -10.17 12.23 -13.43
N TYR A 46 -10.89 11.21 -13.93
CA TYR A 46 -10.28 9.97 -14.39
C TYR A 46 -9.39 10.19 -15.63
N GLU A 47 -9.78 11.10 -16.51
CA GLU A 47 -9.02 11.43 -17.73
C GLU A 47 -7.69 12.10 -17.38
N LEU A 48 -7.66 12.89 -16.30
CA LEU A 48 -6.39 13.39 -15.75
C LEU A 48 -5.50 12.24 -15.28
N GLY A 49 -6.06 11.23 -14.62
CA GLY A 49 -5.34 10.03 -14.21
C GLY A 49 -4.75 9.26 -15.39
N VAL A 50 -5.49 9.16 -16.49
CA VAL A 50 -5.01 8.57 -17.75
C VAL A 50 -3.89 9.42 -18.35
N ALA A 51 -4.07 10.74 -18.43
CA ALA A 51 -3.06 11.66 -18.97
C ALA A 51 -1.75 11.65 -18.16
N MET A 52 -1.83 11.41 -16.84
CA MET A 52 -0.68 11.25 -15.96
C MET A 52 -0.03 9.87 -16.03
N GLY A 53 -0.64 8.91 -16.73
CA GLY A 53 -0.18 7.51 -16.81
C GLY A 53 -0.36 6.74 -15.50
N THR A 54 -1.26 7.18 -14.62
CA THR A 54 -1.59 6.51 -13.36
C THR A 54 -2.84 5.64 -13.45
N GLN A 55 -3.59 5.75 -14.54
CA GLN A 55 -4.77 4.94 -14.87
C GLN A 55 -4.71 4.47 -16.32
N GLU A 56 -5.44 3.40 -16.62
CA GLU A 56 -5.58 2.88 -17.97
C GLU A 56 -6.79 3.52 -18.68
N SER A 57 -6.66 3.76 -19.98
CA SER A 57 -7.75 4.31 -20.80
C SER A 57 -8.77 3.24 -21.19
N ALA A 58 -9.96 3.67 -21.60
CA ALA A 58 -11.00 2.75 -22.11
C ALA A 58 -10.57 2.00 -23.39
N ALA A 59 -9.60 2.52 -24.15
CA ALA A 59 -9.03 1.80 -25.28
C ALA A 59 -8.20 0.58 -24.84
N VAL A 60 -7.67 0.59 -23.61
CA VAL A 60 -6.80 -0.46 -23.07
C VAL A 60 -7.58 -1.46 -22.21
N ILE A 61 -8.62 -1.00 -21.50
CA ILE A 61 -9.38 -1.84 -20.54
C ILE A 61 -10.90 -1.81 -20.70
N THR A 62 -11.42 -1.28 -21.83
CA THR A 62 -12.86 -1.02 -22.08
C THR A 62 -13.48 0.05 -21.16
N GLU A 63 -14.67 0.55 -21.54
CA GLU A 63 -15.44 1.48 -20.69
C GLU A 63 -15.83 0.86 -19.35
N VAL A 64 -16.12 -0.45 -19.34
CA VAL A 64 -16.48 -1.18 -18.12
C VAL A 64 -15.27 -1.26 -17.19
N GLY A 65 -14.08 -1.59 -17.72
CA GLY A 65 -12.85 -1.61 -16.92
C GLY A 65 -12.53 -0.24 -16.33
N THR A 66 -12.67 0.82 -17.13
CA THR A 66 -12.53 2.21 -16.65
C THR A 66 -13.49 2.51 -15.50
N ALA A 67 -14.76 2.08 -15.58
CA ALA A 67 -15.72 2.27 -14.50
C ALA A 67 -15.33 1.53 -13.21
N PHE A 68 -14.78 0.31 -13.33
CA PHE A 68 -14.24 -0.41 -12.17
C PHE A 68 -13.02 0.29 -11.57
N TRP A 69 -12.08 0.76 -12.40
CA TRP A 69 -10.85 1.41 -11.93
C TRP A 69 -11.16 2.76 -11.28
N TYR A 70 -12.10 3.52 -11.84
CA TYR A 70 -12.67 4.69 -11.20
C TYR A 70 -13.28 4.34 -9.83
N GLY A 71 -14.05 3.25 -9.75
CA GLY A 71 -14.64 2.80 -8.48
C GLY A 71 -13.59 2.52 -7.41
N PHE A 72 -12.45 1.91 -7.77
CA PHE A 72 -11.32 1.74 -6.85
C PHE A 72 -10.71 3.07 -6.45
N ALA A 73 -10.43 3.97 -7.39
CA ALA A 73 -9.88 5.30 -7.10
C ALA A 73 -10.77 6.08 -6.12
N PHE A 74 -12.09 6.04 -6.34
CA PHE A 74 -13.06 6.68 -5.47
C PHE A 74 -13.13 6.04 -4.08
N GLY A 75 -13.14 4.71 -4.00
CA GLY A 75 -13.07 3.98 -2.73
C GLY A 75 -11.80 4.33 -1.94
N ASP A 76 -10.67 4.45 -2.64
CA ASP A 76 -9.40 4.85 -2.05
C ASP A 76 -9.45 6.26 -1.50
N LEU A 77 -10.00 7.22 -2.26
CA LEU A 77 -10.16 8.60 -1.83
C LEU A 77 -11.01 8.73 -0.56
N VAL A 78 -12.13 8.02 -0.48
CA VAL A 78 -13.10 8.19 0.60
C VAL A 78 -12.72 7.39 1.85
N ILE A 79 -12.10 6.22 1.69
CA ILE A 79 -11.84 5.29 2.80
C ILE A 79 -10.34 5.08 3.03
N TYR A 80 -9.62 4.59 2.02
CA TYR A 80 -8.27 4.08 2.24
C TYR A 80 -7.27 5.19 2.57
N ILE A 81 -7.26 6.27 1.79
CA ILE A 81 -6.35 7.42 1.98
C ILE A 81 -6.55 8.06 3.36
N PRO A 82 -7.77 8.44 3.79
CA PRO A 82 -7.98 8.98 5.14
C PRO A 82 -7.56 8.00 6.24
N LEU A 83 -7.85 6.71 6.07
CA LEU A 83 -7.53 5.69 7.06
C LEU A 83 -6.01 5.48 7.20
N LEU A 84 -5.29 5.41 6.07
CA LEU A 84 -3.84 5.31 6.03
C LEU A 84 -3.19 6.56 6.63
N ALA A 85 -3.65 7.75 6.25
CA ALA A 85 -3.14 9.02 6.78
C ALA A 85 -3.31 9.09 8.30
N ALA A 86 -4.52 8.82 8.80
CA ALA A 86 -4.79 8.80 10.23
C ALA A 86 -3.93 7.74 10.94
N GLY A 87 -3.86 6.52 10.41
CA GLY A 87 -3.04 5.43 10.95
C GLY A 87 -1.56 5.80 11.08
N LEU A 88 -0.96 6.38 10.04
CA LEU A 88 0.45 6.80 10.04
C LEU A 88 0.71 7.92 11.04
N VAL A 89 -0.15 8.96 11.06
CA VAL A 89 -0.05 10.07 12.02
C VAL A 89 -0.20 9.56 13.45
N GLY A 90 -1.23 8.76 13.71
CA GLY A 90 -1.48 8.18 15.02
C GLY A 90 -0.31 7.33 15.49
N HIS A 91 0.29 6.55 14.58
CA HIS A 91 1.41 5.68 14.90
C HIS A 91 2.66 6.51 15.20
N TRP A 92 2.86 7.61 14.46
CA TRP A 92 3.96 8.55 14.69
C TRP A 92 3.88 9.22 16.07
N VAL A 93 2.68 9.62 16.50
CA VAL A 93 2.47 10.28 17.80
C VAL A 93 2.14 9.33 18.95
N GLY A 94 2.20 8.00 18.73
CA GLY A 94 2.00 6.98 19.75
C GLY A 94 0.58 6.87 20.31
N ARG A 95 -0.46 7.09 19.49
CA ARG A 95 -1.87 7.00 19.92
C ARG A 95 -2.36 5.55 19.90
N GLY A 96 -3.16 5.16 20.89
CA GLY A 96 -3.68 3.79 21.01
C GLY A 96 -4.56 3.34 19.84
N TRP A 97 -5.34 4.25 19.24
CA TRP A 97 -6.18 3.94 18.06
C TRP A 97 -5.37 3.72 16.78
N ALA A 98 -4.11 4.15 16.75
CA ALA A 98 -3.28 4.10 15.55
C ALA A 98 -3.04 2.68 15.06
N ARG A 99 -2.88 1.73 15.99
CA ARG A 99 -2.66 0.32 15.67
C ARG A 99 -3.83 -0.23 14.86
N ALA A 100 -5.06 0.03 15.31
CA ALA A 100 -6.26 -0.42 14.61
C ALA A 100 -6.35 0.23 13.22
N MET A 101 -6.23 1.56 13.13
CA MET A 101 -6.36 2.27 11.85
C MET A 101 -5.26 1.88 10.85
N LEU A 102 -4.00 1.82 11.29
CA LEU A 102 -2.89 1.44 10.43
C LEU A 102 -2.95 -0.02 10.02
N SER A 103 -3.32 -0.94 10.92
CA SER A 103 -3.48 -2.36 10.56
C SER A 103 -4.61 -2.55 9.54
N THR A 104 -5.72 -1.83 9.68
CA THR A 104 -6.82 -1.89 8.70
C THR A 104 -6.39 -1.30 7.36
N ALA A 105 -5.68 -0.17 7.35
CA ALA A 105 -5.13 0.40 6.13
C ALA A 105 -4.17 -0.58 5.44
N LEU A 106 -3.26 -1.20 6.18
CA LEU A 106 -2.37 -2.24 5.66
C LEU A 106 -3.13 -3.48 5.17
N GLY A 107 -4.27 -3.80 5.76
CA GLY A 107 -5.16 -4.85 5.26
C GLY A 107 -5.68 -4.54 3.86
N ILE A 108 -6.10 -3.29 3.61
CA ILE A 108 -6.45 -2.82 2.27
C ILE A 108 -5.22 -2.86 1.35
N THR A 109 -4.05 -2.45 1.86
CA THR A 109 -2.77 -2.55 1.12
C THR A 109 -2.41 -3.98 0.72
N VAL A 110 -2.84 -5.01 1.46
CA VAL A 110 -2.64 -6.42 1.08
C VAL A 110 -3.70 -6.85 0.08
N TYR A 111 -4.96 -6.49 0.32
CA TYR A 111 -6.09 -6.89 -0.50
C TYR A 111 -6.02 -6.36 -1.92
N TRP A 112 -5.81 -5.04 -2.09
CA TRP A 112 -5.88 -4.38 -3.38
C TRP A 112 -4.87 -4.92 -4.41
N PRO A 113 -3.57 -5.09 -4.09
CA PRO A 113 -2.61 -5.64 -5.04
C PRO A 113 -2.97 -7.06 -5.49
N ILE A 114 -3.56 -7.87 -4.60
CA ILE A 114 -4.00 -9.23 -4.92
C ILE A 114 -5.17 -9.20 -5.91
N VAL A 115 -6.14 -8.31 -5.71
CA VAL A 115 -7.26 -8.12 -6.65
C VAL A 115 -6.74 -7.70 -8.03
N CYS A 116 -5.83 -6.72 -8.10
CA CYS A 116 -5.25 -6.29 -9.37
C CYS A 116 -4.46 -7.40 -10.06
N LEU A 117 -3.64 -8.17 -9.33
CA LEU A 117 -2.95 -9.33 -9.88
C LEU A 117 -3.92 -10.38 -10.42
N ALA A 118 -4.98 -10.69 -9.67
CA ALA A 118 -6.01 -11.63 -10.11
C ALA A 118 -6.73 -11.13 -11.38
N ALA A 119 -7.06 -9.83 -11.44
CA ALA A 119 -7.67 -9.21 -12.60
C ALA A 119 -6.77 -9.29 -13.84
N VAL A 120 -5.48 -8.93 -13.71
CA VAL A 120 -4.50 -9.06 -14.80
C VAL A 120 -4.43 -10.49 -15.32
N VAL A 121 -4.35 -11.49 -14.42
CA VAL A 121 -4.32 -12.90 -14.83
C VAL A 121 -5.60 -13.31 -15.56
N ALA A 122 -6.75 -12.93 -15.02
CA ALA A 122 -8.05 -13.33 -15.55
C ALA A 122 -8.40 -12.64 -16.88
N ALA A 123 -7.93 -11.41 -17.09
CA ALA A 123 -8.22 -10.62 -18.28
C ALA A 123 -7.24 -10.84 -19.44
N ARG A 124 -6.13 -11.56 -19.22
CA ARG A 124 -5.16 -11.87 -20.29
C ARG A 124 -5.82 -12.58 -21.47
N GLY A 125 -5.73 -11.94 -22.64
CA GLY A 125 -6.29 -12.46 -23.88
C GLY A 125 -7.80 -12.28 -24.02
N ALA A 126 -8.45 -11.58 -23.09
CA ALA A 126 -9.83 -11.16 -23.24
C ALA A 126 -9.94 -10.00 -24.24
N ASP A 127 -11.06 -9.93 -24.95
CA ASP A 127 -11.35 -8.83 -25.87
C ASP A 127 -11.39 -7.49 -25.11
N GLY A 128 -10.65 -6.50 -25.59
CA GLY A 128 -10.57 -5.16 -24.99
C GLY A 128 -9.65 -5.04 -23.77
N TRP A 129 -8.79 -6.05 -23.50
CA TRP A 129 -7.69 -5.96 -22.55
C TRP A 129 -6.33 -5.94 -23.26
N GLU A 130 -5.74 -4.75 -23.40
CA GLU A 130 -4.53 -4.52 -24.19
C GLU A 130 -3.35 -3.95 -23.36
N VAL A 131 -3.28 -4.30 -22.07
CA VAL A 131 -2.18 -3.84 -21.20
C VAL A 131 -0.83 -4.36 -21.73
N ALA A 132 -0.06 -3.47 -22.37
CA ALA A 132 1.16 -3.83 -23.08
C ALA A 132 2.35 -4.19 -22.17
N ASN A 133 2.41 -3.62 -20.96
CA ASN A 133 3.48 -3.88 -19.99
C ASN A 133 2.91 -4.19 -18.60
N GLU A 134 2.82 -5.49 -18.30
CA GLU A 134 2.37 -5.94 -16.99
C GLU A 134 3.49 -6.02 -15.95
N ALA A 135 4.76 -5.76 -16.29
CA ALA A 135 5.88 -5.93 -15.37
C ALA A 135 5.71 -5.16 -14.03
N PRO A 136 5.17 -3.92 -14.00
CA PRO A 136 4.87 -3.24 -12.75
C PRO A 136 3.90 -4.02 -11.86
N TYR A 137 2.87 -4.65 -12.44
CA TYR A 137 1.93 -5.47 -11.71
C TYR A 137 2.65 -6.64 -11.04
N TRP A 138 3.51 -7.34 -11.77
CA TRP A 138 4.19 -8.55 -11.29
C TRP A 138 5.31 -8.31 -10.27
N ILE A 139 5.83 -7.09 -10.18
CA ILE A 139 6.93 -6.76 -9.26
C ILE A 139 6.41 -5.92 -8.09
N VAL A 140 5.71 -4.83 -8.38
CA VAL A 140 5.34 -3.84 -7.36
C VAL A 140 4.23 -4.38 -6.47
N LEU A 141 3.21 -5.03 -7.05
CA LEU A 141 2.05 -5.49 -6.29
C LEU A 141 2.40 -6.58 -5.25
N PRO A 142 3.20 -7.62 -5.57
CA PRO A 142 3.63 -8.58 -4.57
C PRO A 142 4.48 -7.94 -3.46
N VAL A 143 5.39 -7.03 -3.81
CA VAL A 143 6.25 -6.35 -2.82
C VAL A 143 5.40 -5.53 -1.84
N ILE A 144 4.43 -4.77 -2.34
CA ILE A 144 3.51 -3.97 -1.51
C ILE A 144 2.65 -4.89 -0.63
N ALA A 145 2.11 -5.98 -1.17
CA ALA A 145 1.30 -6.93 -0.41
C ALA A 145 2.11 -7.60 0.71
N VAL A 146 3.34 -8.06 0.42
CA VAL A 146 4.24 -8.65 1.43
C VAL A 146 4.59 -7.63 2.50
N TRP A 147 4.89 -6.38 2.12
CA TRP A 147 5.16 -5.30 3.07
C TRP A 147 3.95 -5.00 3.96
N GLY A 148 2.74 -4.94 3.40
CA GLY A 148 1.51 -4.74 4.15
C GLY A 148 1.26 -5.85 5.16
N ALA A 149 1.40 -7.11 4.74
CA ALA A 149 1.22 -8.28 5.60
C ALA A 149 2.27 -8.32 6.74
N TRP A 150 3.54 -8.03 6.42
CA TRP A 150 4.60 -7.89 7.41
C TRP A 150 4.31 -6.77 8.40
N GLY A 151 3.80 -5.63 7.92
CA GLY A 151 3.46 -4.50 8.77
C GLY A 151 2.33 -4.79 9.76
N ILE A 152 1.30 -5.51 9.32
CA ILE A 152 0.23 -6.00 10.22
C ILE A 152 0.83 -6.92 11.30
N TRP A 153 1.68 -7.87 10.91
CA TRP A 153 2.35 -8.77 11.85
C TRP A 153 3.15 -8.01 12.91
N VAL A 154 3.96 -7.02 12.50
CA VAL A 154 4.72 -6.15 13.42
C VAL A 154 3.81 -5.41 14.40
N LEU A 155 2.69 -4.87 13.92
CA LEU A 155 1.75 -4.12 14.76
C LEU A 155 1.02 -5.01 15.78
N ILE A 156 0.77 -6.27 15.45
CA ILE A 156 0.17 -7.27 16.35
C ILE A 156 1.19 -7.71 17.42
N GLN A 157 2.44 -7.99 17.04
CA GLN A 157 3.47 -8.49 17.96
C GLN A 157 4.00 -7.44 18.95
N ALA A 158 3.55 -6.19 18.85
CA ALA A 158 3.98 -5.09 19.73
C ALA A 158 3.29 -5.09 21.12
N GLU A 159 2.62 -6.19 21.49
CA GLU A 159 2.12 -6.50 22.84
C GLU A 159 3.26 -6.98 23.78
#